data_AF-A0A2E3LZT6-F1
#
_entry.id   AF-A0A2E3LZT6-F1
#
_cell.length_a   1.000
_cell.length_b   1.000
_cell.length_c   1.000
_cell.angle_alpha   90.00
_cell.angle_beta   90.00
_cell.angle_gamma   90.00
#
_symmetry.space_group_name_H-M   'P 1'
#
loop_
_entity.id
_entity.type
_entity.pdbx_description
1 polymer ?
#
loop_
_entity_poly.entity_id
_entity_poly.type
_entity_poly.pdbx_seq_one_letter_code
_entity_poly.pdbx_strand_id
1 'polypeptide(L)'
;MNKGNTVTDVVLSSIDALEEDLQELLLGHSIPSEDEKENILSQWNEIAPILYDIITHSIKNNEAPLEEKFFFPIERAFFWLALAKDKELFPFIISSFAASSHLIDRNFLIQLAVYFLEEFLPDFISTVKNSEKNLELRTACLDVLVGFCARELFGKKELLEILREELTKELTFSDESVDWNTDLVSAAVNIGPKPLQEEIINLYGYGVIRNQLINIEDVKALVRKDQDDIFSKLQEIWGDIDLLQIWKTSFIEDSEESEEEVEDKDLNIQRILDLAKKNRVFPALITRNDSCPCKSGRKYKHCCLELFNGIVDLKKINQKTDWLTDVDHKEFAQELEKLIQELAEKPEEVLKTVEQMLKKEPKEPRLHAIRFFALSELGNMKEATENLIKSFKKFPSQALFRNSYATFFVLRGEYDNAEQIYSSEERFDLCFSNTNKLYREDAFYFHSNWVSIHLGHGRLERAALHLGAAKKLAPSEEAYLSLAQEATLLNIRITENAYIS
;
A
#
# COMPACT_ATOMS: atom_id res chain seq x y z
N MET A 1 5.41 -6.30 -42.23
CA MET A 1 5.81 -6.64 -40.84
C MET A 1 6.78 -7.81 -40.94
N ASN A 2 8.05 -7.62 -40.60
CA ASN A 2 8.98 -8.75 -40.46
C ASN A 2 8.48 -9.58 -39.28
N LYS A 3 8.17 -10.86 -39.49
CA LYS A 3 8.05 -11.81 -38.39
C LYS A 3 9.46 -11.98 -37.84
N GLY A 4 9.79 -11.24 -36.78
CA GLY A 4 11.00 -11.52 -36.02
C GLY A 4 10.91 -12.95 -35.49
N ASN A 5 12.04 -13.66 -35.48
CA ASN A 5 12.13 -14.96 -34.83
C ASN A 5 11.64 -14.81 -33.38
N THR A 6 10.72 -15.67 -32.96
CA THR A 6 10.23 -15.71 -31.57
C THR A 6 11.35 -16.21 -30.65
N VAL A 7 11.24 -15.96 -29.33
CA VAL A 7 12.17 -16.56 -28.35
C VAL A 7 12.28 -18.06 -28.53
N THR A 8 11.16 -18.73 -28.82
CA THR A 8 11.14 -20.16 -29.14
C THR A 8 12.01 -20.50 -30.34
N ASP A 9 11.98 -19.74 -31.43
CA ASP A 9 12.77 -20.05 -32.63
C ASP A 9 14.29 -19.92 -32.37
N VAL A 10 14.70 -18.93 -31.56
CA VAL A 10 16.12 -18.74 -31.22
C VAL A 10 16.57 -19.80 -30.22
N VAL A 11 15.80 -20.03 -29.16
CA VAL A 11 16.09 -21.05 -28.14
C VAL A 11 16.12 -22.43 -28.77
N LEU A 12 15.13 -22.80 -29.60
CA LEU A 12 15.13 -24.06 -30.33
C LEU A 12 16.31 -24.14 -31.29
N SER A 13 16.68 -23.08 -32.01
CA SER A 13 17.84 -23.15 -32.91
C SER A 13 19.18 -23.34 -32.19
N SER A 14 19.33 -22.79 -30.98
CA SER A 14 20.52 -22.99 -30.14
C SER A 14 20.52 -24.37 -29.48
N ILE A 15 19.35 -24.90 -29.13
CA ILE A 15 19.17 -26.24 -28.55
C ILE A 15 19.30 -27.33 -29.63
N ASP A 16 18.82 -27.10 -30.86
CA ASP A 16 18.89 -28.01 -32.01
C ASP A 16 20.34 -28.35 -32.40
N ALA A 17 21.31 -27.53 -31.97
CA ALA A 17 22.73 -27.78 -32.14
C ALA A 17 23.29 -28.81 -31.13
N LEU A 18 22.56 -29.14 -30.07
CA LEU A 18 22.92 -30.16 -29.09
C LEU A 18 22.44 -31.55 -29.50
N GLU A 19 23.13 -32.58 -29.02
CA GLU A 19 22.67 -33.97 -29.13
C GLU A 19 21.30 -34.13 -28.47
N GLU A 20 20.43 -34.98 -29.03
CA GLU A 20 19.03 -35.18 -28.61
C GLU A 20 18.91 -35.48 -27.10
N ASP A 21 19.85 -36.26 -26.57
CA ASP A 21 19.94 -36.60 -25.15
C ASP A 21 20.17 -35.35 -24.27
N LEU A 22 20.97 -34.37 -24.72
CA LEU A 22 21.19 -33.10 -24.01
C LEU A 22 19.98 -32.18 -24.10
N GLN A 23 19.24 -32.22 -25.20
CA GLN A 23 18.00 -31.46 -25.33
C GLN A 23 16.96 -31.99 -24.35
N GLU A 24 16.77 -33.32 -24.29
CA GLU A 24 15.88 -33.96 -23.34
C GLU A 24 16.31 -33.68 -21.90
N LEU A 25 17.61 -33.57 -21.63
CA LEU A 25 18.11 -33.27 -20.30
C LEU A 25 17.91 -31.81 -19.86
N LEU A 26 18.06 -30.86 -20.78
CA LEU A 26 17.82 -29.44 -20.52
C LEU A 26 16.31 -29.12 -20.49
N LEU A 27 15.51 -29.87 -21.25
CA LEU A 27 14.07 -29.67 -21.41
C LEU A 27 13.19 -30.67 -20.63
N GLY A 28 13.78 -31.65 -19.96
CA GLY A 28 13.07 -32.67 -19.16
C GLY A 28 12.54 -32.17 -17.82
N HIS A 29 11.37 -32.69 -17.40
CA HIS A 29 10.68 -32.29 -16.16
C HIS A 29 11.19 -33.00 -14.89
N SER A 30 11.98 -34.06 -15.05
CA SER A 30 12.53 -34.82 -13.92
C SER A 30 13.68 -34.07 -13.26
N ILE A 31 13.78 -34.24 -11.94
CA ILE A 31 15.00 -33.89 -11.21
C ILE A 31 16.16 -34.67 -11.83
N PRO A 32 17.26 -34.02 -12.22
CA PRO A 32 18.41 -34.72 -12.78
C PRO A 32 19.02 -35.67 -11.75
N SER A 33 19.25 -36.91 -12.15
CA SER A 33 20.06 -37.88 -11.43
C SER A 33 21.51 -37.42 -11.32
N GLU A 34 22.28 -37.99 -10.38
CA GLU A 34 23.70 -37.66 -10.24
C GLU A 34 24.51 -37.96 -11.51
N ASP A 35 24.20 -39.06 -12.21
CA ASP A 35 24.84 -39.43 -13.47
C ASP A 35 24.57 -38.38 -14.57
N GLU A 36 23.34 -37.87 -14.63
CA GLU A 36 22.96 -36.79 -15.56
C GLU A 36 23.69 -35.48 -15.24
N LYS A 37 23.82 -35.14 -13.96
CA LYS A 37 24.60 -33.97 -13.52
C LYS A 37 26.06 -34.10 -13.91
N GLU A 38 26.68 -35.25 -13.65
CA GLU A 38 28.07 -35.51 -14.03
C GLU A 38 28.28 -35.43 -15.54
N ASN A 39 27.32 -35.94 -16.33
CA ASN A 39 27.37 -35.86 -17.78
C ASN A 39 27.35 -34.40 -18.28
N ILE A 40 26.42 -33.56 -17.79
CA ILE A 40 26.38 -32.12 -18.15
C ILE A 40 27.68 -31.43 -17.75
N LEU A 41 28.15 -31.65 -16.52
CA LEU A 41 29.36 -30.99 -16.03
C LEU A 41 30.61 -31.41 -16.82
N SER A 42 30.64 -32.63 -17.36
CA SER A 42 31.72 -33.08 -18.24
C SER A 42 31.76 -32.36 -19.59
N GLN A 43 30.63 -31.78 -20.01
CA GLN A 43 30.44 -31.07 -21.28
C GLN A 43 30.23 -29.55 -21.09
N TRP A 44 30.59 -29.02 -19.91
CA TRP A 44 30.25 -27.66 -19.49
C TRP A 44 30.67 -26.56 -20.47
N ASN A 45 31.86 -26.69 -21.08
CA ASN A 45 32.37 -25.69 -22.03
C ASN A 45 31.51 -25.53 -23.28
N GLU A 46 30.76 -26.57 -23.67
CA GLU A 46 29.87 -26.55 -24.83
C GLU A 46 28.46 -26.10 -24.43
N ILE A 47 28.01 -26.48 -23.22
CA ILE A 47 26.66 -26.20 -22.72
C ILE A 47 26.53 -24.77 -22.19
N ALA A 48 27.50 -24.27 -21.41
CA ALA A 48 27.39 -22.97 -20.75
C ALA A 48 27.09 -21.80 -21.70
N PRO A 49 27.74 -21.67 -22.88
CA PRO A 49 27.41 -20.60 -23.83
C PRO A 49 25.94 -20.62 -24.28
N ILE A 50 25.36 -21.81 -24.45
CA ILE A 50 23.96 -21.98 -24.87
C ILE A 50 23.01 -21.52 -23.75
N LEU A 51 23.32 -21.88 -22.49
CA LEU A 51 22.53 -21.43 -21.33
C LEU A 51 22.57 -19.91 -21.18
N TYR A 52 23.74 -19.29 -21.37
CA TYR A 52 23.86 -17.83 -21.36
C TYR A 52 23.10 -17.16 -22.51
N ASP A 53 23.10 -17.76 -23.70
CA ASP A 53 22.32 -17.25 -24.83
C ASP A 53 20.82 -17.29 -24.54
N ILE A 54 20.31 -18.36 -23.93
CA ILE A 54 18.91 -18.47 -23.49
C ILE A 54 18.56 -17.33 -22.54
N ILE A 55 19.34 -17.14 -21.48
CA ILE A 55 19.10 -16.10 -20.47
C ILE A 55 19.17 -14.71 -21.09
N THR A 56 20.23 -14.42 -21.86
CA THR A 56 20.44 -13.13 -22.52
C THR A 56 19.28 -12.78 -23.43
N HIS A 57 18.82 -13.75 -24.20
CA HIS A 57 17.74 -13.57 -25.15
C HIS A 57 16.42 -13.26 -24.44
N SER A 58 16.07 -14.03 -23.41
CA SER A 58 14.85 -13.79 -22.62
C SER A 58 14.86 -12.44 -21.91
N ILE A 59 15.98 -12.04 -21.28
CA ILE A 59 16.13 -10.72 -20.64
C ILE A 59 15.95 -9.61 -21.68
N LYS A 60 16.60 -9.73 -22.84
CA LYS A 60 16.61 -8.69 -23.87
C LYS A 60 15.23 -8.46 -24.50
N ASN A 61 14.46 -9.53 -24.71
CA ASN A 61 13.17 -9.42 -25.37
C ASN A 61 12.03 -9.16 -24.40
N ASN A 62 12.25 -9.31 -23.08
CA ASN A 62 11.23 -9.16 -22.04
C ASN A 62 9.95 -9.96 -22.38
N GLU A 63 10.12 -11.10 -23.04
CA GLU A 63 9.04 -12.00 -23.41
C GLU A 63 8.76 -12.89 -22.21
N ALA A 64 7.54 -12.79 -21.67
CA ALA A 64 7.04 -13.76 -20.69
C ALA A 64 7.17 -15.17 -21.29
N PRO A 65 7.49 -16.20 -20.47
CA PRO A 65 7.54 -17.57 -20.95
C PRO A 65 6.24 -17.89 -21.72
N LEU A 66 6.39 -18.29 -22.98
CA LEU A 66 5.27 -18.57 -23.87
C LEU A 66 4.38 -19.65 -23.24
N GLU A 67 3.11 -19.30 -23.07
CA GLU A 67 2.09 -20.13 -22.43
C GLU A 67 2.11 -21.57 -22.99
N GLU A 68 2.13 -22.53 -22.04
CA GLU A 68 1.64 -23.93 -22.09
C GLU A 68 2.56 -25.10 -22.48
N LYS A 69 3.77 -24.96 -23.07
CA LYS A 69 4.52 -26.17 -23.49
C LYS A 69 5.99 -26.31 -23.11
N PHE A 70 6.65 -25.22 -22.75
CA PHE A 70 8.04 -25.27 -22.28
C PHE A 70 8.07 -24.46 -21.00
N PHE A 71 7.68 -25.11 -19.91
CA PHE A 71 7.70 -24.49 -18.59
C PHE A 71 9.17 -24.26 -18.19
N PHE A 72 9.56 -22.99 -18.22
CA PHE A 72 10.75 -22.41 -17.57
C PHE A 72 12.16 -22.69 -18.16
N PRO A 73 12.43 -22.48 -19.47
CA PRO A 73 13.78 -22.63 -20.03
C PRO A 73 14.82 -21.72 -19.36
N ILE A 74 14.41 -20.52 -18.94
CA ILE A 74 15.31 -19.55 -18.32
C ILE A 74 15.68 -19.96 -16.89
N GLU A 75 14.71 -20.34 -16.07
CA GLU A 75 14.95 -20.84 -14.71
C GLU A 75 15.87 -22.06 -14.73
N ARG A 76 15.69 -22.97 -15.69
CA ARG A 76 16.58 -24.13 -15.84
C ARG A 76 18.00 -23.73 -16.26
N ALA A 77 18.13 -22.78 -17.18
CA ALA A 77 19.44 -22.26 -17.53
C ALA A 77 20.14 -21.67 -16.30
N PHE A 78 19.43 -20.89 -15.48
CA PHE A 78 19.93 -20.41 -14.20
C PHE A 78 20.32 -21.55 -13.26
N PHE A 79 19.47 -22.55 -13.09
CA PHE A 79 19.73 -23.69 -12.22
C PHE A 79 21.02 -24.43 -12.61
N TRP A 80 21.20 -24.73 -13.89
CA TRP A 80 22.37 -25.46 -14.38
C TRP A 80 23.67 -24.66 -14.21
N LEU A 81 23.65 -23.36 -14.58
CA LEU A 81 24.79 -22.46 -14.35
C LEU A 81 25.15 -22.36 -12.87
N ALA A 82 24.13 -22.35 -12.02
CA ALA A 82 24.32 -22.30 -10.59
C ALA A 82 24.90 -23.62 -10.06
N LEU A 83 24.37 -24.78 -10.49
CA LEU A 83 24.88 -26.10 -10.13
C LEU A 83 26.37 -26.26 -10.49
N ALA A 84 26.78 -25.74 -11.65
CA ALA A 84 28.18 -25.73 -12.08
C ALA A 84 29.06 -24.71 -11.32
N LYS A 85 28.47 -23.88 -10.46
CA LYS A 85 29.12 -22.78 -9.74
C LYS A 85 29.82 -21.81 -10.68
N ASP A 86 29.19 -21.53 -11.81
CA ASP A 86 29.73 -20.62 -12.81
C ASP A 86 29.67 -19.17 -12.32
N LYS A 87 30.83 -18.53 -12.19
CA LYS A 87 30.95 -17.17 -11.64
C LYS A 87 30.44 -16.11 -12.58
N GLU A 88 30.36 -16.42 -13.89
CA GLU A 88 29.83 -15.49 -14.87
C GLU A 88 28.30 -15.35 -14.76
N LEU A 89 27.65 -16.15 -13.91
CA LEU A 89 26.20 -16.10 -13.67
C LEU A 89 25.74 -14.83 -12.94
N PHE A 90 26.57 -14.26 -12.06
CA PHE A 90 26.15 -13.16 -11.19
C PHE A 90 25.58 -11.94 -11.95
N PRO A 91 26.25 -11.39 -12.98
CA PRO A 91 25.71 -10.30 -13.80
C PRO A 91 24.34 -10.60 -14.41
N PHE A 92 24.06 -11.86 -14.77
CA PHE A 92 22.78 -12.26 -15.34
C PHE A 92 21.67 -12.31 -14.29
N ILE A 93 21.97 -12.75 -13.06
CA ILE A 93 21.01 -12.71 -11.95
C ILE A 93 20.64 -11.26 -11.63
N ILE A 94 21.64 -10.37 -11.52
CA ILE A 94 21.41 -8.94 -11.30
C ILE A 94 20.60 -8.31 -12.44
N SER A 95 20.93 -8.66 -13.68
CA SER A 95 20.18 -8.17 -14.84
C SER A 95 18.75 -8.70 -14.87
N SER A 96 18.52 -9.92 -14.39
CA SER A 96 17.19 -10.53 -14.32
C SER A 96 16.33 -9.92 -13.23
N PHE A 97 16.89 -9.59 -12.07
CA PHE A 97 16.17 -8.82 -11.05
C PHE A 97 15.74 -7.42 -11.52
N ALA A 98 16.53 -6.81 -12.42
CA ALA A 98 16.22 -5.52 -13.00
C ALA A 98 15.25 -5.63 -14.20
N ALA A 99 15.19 -6.79 -14.84
CA ALA A 99 14.20 -7.09 -15.87
C ALA A 99 12.86 -7.44 -15.19
N SER A 100 11.75 -7.19 -15.87
CA SER A 100 10.39 -7.27 -15.33
C SER A 100 10.16 -8.51 -14.44
N SER A 101 9.47 -8.32 -13.30
CA SER A 101 9.12 -9.37 -12.31
C SER A 101 8.28 -10.54 -12.86
N HIS A 102 7.88 -10.47 -14.12
CA HIS A 102 7.11 -11.50 -14.82
C HIS A 102 8.00 -12.50 -15.60
N LEU A 103 9.30 -12.23 -15.76
CA LEU A 103 10.18 -13.10 -16.54
C LEU A 103 10.60 -14.36 -15.81
N ILE A 104 10.88 -14.21 -14.52
CA ILE A 104 11.40 -15.28 -13.66
C ILE A 104 10.77 -15.09 -12.30
N ASP A 105 10.38 -16.20 -11.66
CA ASP A 105 9.95 -16.15 -10.27
C ASP A 105 11.06 -15.55 -9.39
N ARG A 106 10.71 -14.48 -8.67
CA ARG A 106 11.67 -13.76 -7.83
C ARG A 106 12.20 -14.65 -6.70
N ASN A 107 11.38 -15.51 -6.12
CA ASN A 107 11.81 -16.38 -5.03
C ASN A 107 12.84 -17.39 -5.54
N PHE A 108 12.64 -17.95 -6.74
CA PHE A 108 13.62 -18.83 -7.39
C PHE A 108 15.00 -18.16 -7.49
N LEU A 109 15.07 -16.93 -8.03
CA LEU A 109 16.33 -16.20 -8.15
C LEU A 109 16.98 -15.87 -6.80
N ILE A 110 16.17 -15.51 -5.78
CA ILE A 110 16.68 -15.24 -4.43
C ILE A 110 17.27 -16.52 -3.83
N GLN A 111 16.56 -17.65 -3.91
CA GLN A 111 17.03 -18.93 -3.38
C GLN A 111 18.33 -19.38 -4.05
N LEU A 112 18.41 -19.21 -5.37
CA LEU A 112 19.61 -19.54 -6.15
C LEU A 112 20.79 -18.63 -5.77
N ALA A 113 20.55 -17.32 -5.62
CA ALA A 113 21.58 -16.39 -5.17
C ALA A 113 22.07 -16.71 -3.74
N VAL A 114 21.16 -17.03 -2.82
CA VAL A 114 21.48 -17.40 -1.44
C VAL A 114 22.29 -18.69 -1.37
N TYR A 115 22.06 -19.63 -2.28
CA TYR A 115 22.77 -20.90 -2.29
C TYR A 115 24.19 -20.79 -2.89
N PHE A 116 24.41 -19.95 -3.91
CA PHE A 116 25.65 -19.98 -4.71
C PHE A 116 26.52 -18.74 -4.69
N LEU A 117 25.97 -17.58 -4.33
CA LEU A 117 26.63 -16.30 -4.60
C LEU A 117 27.17 -15.62 -3.34
N GLU A 118 27.54 -16.39 -2.33
CA GLU A 118 28.13 -15.86 -1.08
C GLU A 118 29.35 -14.97 -1.38
N GLU A 119 30.17 -15.33 -2.37
CA GLU A 119 31.35 -14.56 -2.75
C GLU A 119 31.03 -13.15 -3.31
N PHE A 120 29.78 -12.92 -3.72
CA PHE A 120 29.27 -11.64 -4.21
C PHE A 120 28.53 -10.83 -3.13
N LEU A 121 28.63 -11.23 -1.85
CA LEU A 121 28.05 -10.50 -0.71
C LEU A 121 28.35 -8.97 -0.75
N PRO A 122 29.58 -8.50 -1.03
CA PRO A 122 29.86 -7.06 -1.14
C PRO A 122 29.03 -6.37 -2.22
N ASP A 123 28.80 -7.03 -3.36
CA ASP A 123 28.02 -6.48 -4.47
C ASP A 123 26.53 -6.35 -4.11
N PHE A 124 25.96 -7.33 -3.40
CA PHE A 124 24.60 -7.27 -2.87
C PHE A 124 24.42 -6.11 -1.88
N ILE A 125 25.35 -5.97 -0.92
CA ILE A 125 25.35 -4.85 0.04
C ILE A 125 25.43 -3.51 -0.70
N SER A 126 26.34 -3.38 -1.66
CA SER A 126 26.49 -2.14 -2.44
C SER A 126 25.23 -1.79 -3.22
N THR A 127 24.53 -2.80 -3.75
CA THR A 127 23.29 -2.63 -4.51
C THR A 127 22.15 -2.15 -3.61
N VAL A 128 21.96 -2.77 -2.43
CA VAL A 128 20.94 -2.35 -1.45
C VAL A 128 21.13 -0.89 -1.05
N LYS A 129 22.37 -0.46 -0.80
CA LYS A 129 22.68 0.92 -0.37
C LYS A 129 22.59 1.98 -1.47
N ASN A 130 22.58 1.58 -2.74
CA ASN A 130 22.61 2.49 -3.88
C ASN A 130 21.19 2.90 -4.33
N SER A 131 20.77 4.11 -3.95
CA SER A 131 19.46 4.67 -4.30
C SER A 131 19.27 5.00 -5.78
N GLU A 132 20.33 4.97 -6.61
CA GLU A 132 20.21 5.13 -8.06
C GLU A 132 19.83 3.83 -8.77
N LYS A 133 19.89 2.69 -8.05
CA LYS A 133 19.44 1.41 -8.58
C LYS A 133 17.92 1.30 -8.51
N ASN A 134 17.36 0.60 -9.48
CA ASN A 134 15.95 0.28 -9.54
C ASN A 134 15.48 -0.43 -8.25
N LEU A 135 14.27 -0.09 -7.79
CA LEU A 135 13.72 -0.54 -6.52
C LEU A 135 13.59 -2.06 -6.44
N GLU A 136 13.08 -2.69 -7.48
CA GLU A 136 12.87 -4.14 -7.55
C GLU A 136 14.20 -4.89 -7.37
N LEU A 137 15.26 -4.42 -8.04
CA LEU A 137 16.62 -4.96 -7.87
C LEU A 137 17.12 -4.79 -6.43
N ARG A 138 16.97 -3.59 -5.84
CA ARG A 138 17.40 -3.34 -4.45
C ARG A 138 16.69 -4.26 -3.46
N THR A 139 15.39 -4.49 -3.70
CA THR A 139 14.55 -5.31 -2.85
C THR A 139 14.91 -6.80 -2.96
N ALA A 140 15.15 -7.29 -4.18
CA ALA A 140 15.63 -8.65 -4.38
C ALA A 140 17.00 -8.87 -3.71
N CYS A 141 17.94 -7.92 -3.85
CA CYS A 141 19.22 -7.99 -3.17
C CYS A 141 19.06 -7.94 -1.64
N LEU A 142 18.10 -7.19 -1.10
CA LEU A 142 17.80 -7.16 0.33
C LEU A 142 17.34 -8.53 0.84
N ASP A 143 16.45 -9.20 0.11
CA ASP A 143 15.99 -10.55 0.46
C ASP A 143 17.13 -11.58 0.41
N VAL A 144 18.04 -11.45 -0.57
CA VAL A 144 19.26 -12.28 -0.62
C VAL A 144 20.11 -12.07 0.63
N LEU A 145 20.28 -10.83 1.10
CA LEU A 145 21.00 -10.57 2.36
C LEU A 145 20.29 -11.16 3.58
N VAL A 146 18.95 -11.15 3.61
CA VAL A 146 18.16 -11.81 4.67
C VAL A 146 18.39 -13.33 4.63
N GLY A 147 18.40 -13.94 3.44
CA GLY A 147 18.69 -15.37 3.27
C GLY A 147 20.13 -15.75 3.67
N PHE A 148 21.13 -14.95 3.27
CA PHE A 148 22.51 -15.12 3.74
C PHE A 148 22.61 -14.99 5.26
N CYS A 149 21.87 -14.05 5.85
CA CYS A 149 21.82 -13.89 7.30
C CYS A 149 21.22 -15.13 7.98
N ALA A 150 20.13 -15.67 7.46
CA ALA A 150 19.49 -16.86 8.00
C ALA A 150 20.39 -18.10 7.92
N ARG A 151 21.23 -18.21 6.88
CA ARG A 151 22.22 -19.28 6.69
C ARG A 151 23.55 -19.03 7.40
N GLU A 152 23.65 -17.98 8.21
CA GLU A 152 24.87 -17.60 8.94
C GLU A 152 26.07 -17.26 8.03
N LEU A 153 25.82 -16.97 6.74
CA LEU A 153 26.82 -16.49 5.77
C LEU A 153 27.04 -14.98 5.88
N PHE A 154 26.07 -14.27 6.44
CA PHE A 154 26.15 -12.85 6.74
C PHE A 154 25.71 -12.59 8.19
N GLY A 155 26.42 -11.76 8.92
CA GLY A 155 26.13 -11.55 10.33
C GLY A 155 24.83 -10.76 10.54
N LYS A 156 23.98 -11.23 11.46
CA LYS A 156 22.71 -10.57 11.83
C LYS A 156 22.92 -9.13 12.29
N LYS A 157 24.01 -8.85 13.00
CA LYS A 157 24.32 -7.51 13.50
C LYS A 157 24.64 -6.57 12.34
N GLU A 158 25.44 -7.03 11.38
CA GLU A 158 25.83 -6.31 10.19
C GLU A 158 24.60 -6.00 9.32
N LEU A 159 23.67 -6.95 9.15
CA LEU A 159 22.41 -6.70 8.45
C LEU A 159 21.54 -5.66 9.18
N LEU A 160 21.42 -5.75 10.51
CA LEU A 160 20.69 -4.75 11.31
C LEU A 160 21.30 -3.34 11.18
N GLU A 161 22.63 -3.23 11.08
CA GLU A 161 23.31 -1.96 10.85
C GLU A 161 22.97 -1.39 9.46
N ILE A 162 22.98 -2.22 8.41
CA ILE A 162 22.54 -1.80 7.06
C ILE A 162 21.08 -1.32 7.10
N LEU A 163 20.18 -2.09 7.71
CA LEU A 163 18.77 -1.72 7.81
C LEU A 163 18.60 -0.40 8.58
N ARG A 164 19.30 -0.21 9.69
CA ARG A 164 19.25 1.06 10.45
C ARG A 164 19.69 2.24 9.60
N GLU A 165 20.83 2.11 8.92
CA GLU A 165 21.34 3.16 8.03
C GLU A 165 20.31 3.51 6.96
N GLU A 166 19.71 2.53 6.29
CA GLU A 166 18.71 2.78 5.25
C GLU A 166 17.41 3.37 5.80
N LEU A 167 16.90 2.87 6.94
CA LEU A 167 15.67 3.36 7.58
C LEU A 167 15.80 4.80 8.12
N THR A 168 17.03 5.27 8.36
CA THR A 168 17.33 6.61 8.91
C THR A 168 17.77 7.63 7.87
N LYS A 169 17.95 7.22 6.61
CA LYS A 169 18.18 8.17 5.50
C LYS A 169 17.01 9.15 5.37
N GLU A 170 17.30 10.31 4.79
CA GLU A 170 16.32 11.39 4.62
C GLU A 170 15.03 10.88 3.96
N LEU A 171 13.91 11.07 4.66
CA LEU A 171 12.62 10.54 4.25
C LEU A 171 12.10 11.31 3.04
N THR A 172 11.88 10.58 1.96
CA THR A 172 11.17 11.07 0.78
C THR A 172 9.76 10.48 0.75
N PHE A 173 8.81 11.21 0.17
CA PHE A 173 7.39 10.84 0.13
C PHE A 173 6.95 10.37 -1.28
N SER A 174 7.84 9.74 -2.04
CA SER A 174 7.49 9.15 -3.34
C SER A 174 6.87 7.76 -3.16
N ASP A 175 6.10 7.29 -4.14
CA ASP A 175 5.57 5.91 -4.10
C ASP A 175 6.71 4.88 -3.94
N GLU A 176 7.82 5.06 -4.68
CA GLU A 176 9.00 4.19 -4.62
C GLU A 176 9.68 4.21 -3.24
N SER A 177 9.74 5.35 -2.56
CA SER A 177 10.34 5.42 -1.22
C SER A 177 9.46 4.77 -0.17
N VAL A 178 8.14 4.86 -0.31
CA VAL A 178 7.18 4.17 0.56
C VAL A 178 7.28 2.66 0.39
N ASP A 179 7.40 2.18 -0.86
CA ASP A 179 7.64 0.77 -1.15
C ASP A 179 8.96 0.30 -0.54
N TRP A 180 10.06 1.02 -0.81
CA TRP A 180 11.37 0.69 -0.25
C TRP A 180 11.38 0.62 1.28
N ASN A 181 10.77 1.60 1.95
CA ASN A 181 10.66 1.60 3.41
C ASN A 181 9.84 0.40 3.90
N THR A 182 8.79 0.01 3.17
CA THR A 182 7.96 -1.16 3.51
C THR A 182 8.78 -2.44 3.44
N ASP A 183 9.62 -2.57 2.42
CA ASP A 183 10.50 -3.72 2.25
C ASP A 183 11.60 -3.79 3.33
N LEU A 184 12.20 -2.65 3.69
CA LEU A 184 13.15 -2.57 4.81
C LEU A 184 12.51 -3.00 6.14
N VAL A 185 11.27 -2.58 6.41
CA VAL A 185 10.53 -2.99 7.62
C VAL A 185 10.20 -4.49 7.57
N SER A 186 9.86 -5.03 6.39
CA SER A 186 9.60 -6.46 6.20
C SER A 186 10.86 -7.29 6.47
N ALA A 187 12.01 -6.88 5.93
CA ALA A 187 13.30 -7.49 6.21
C ALA A 187 13.67 -7.43 7.70
N ALA A 188 13.46 -6.28 8.36
CA ALA A 188 13.69 -6.11 9.79
C ALA A 188 12.79 -7.04 10.63
N VAL A 189 11.53 -7.20 10.24
CA VAL A 189 10.58 -8.12 10.88
C VAL A 189 11.04 -9.57 10.77
N ASN A 190 11.53 -9.99 9.60
CA ASN A 190 12.00 -11.36 9.38
C ASN A 190 13.19 -11.72 10.26
N ILE A 191 14.11 -10.79 10.52
CA ILE A 191 15.31 -11.05 11.33
C ILE A 191 15.16 -10.71 12.82
N GLY A 192 14.00 -10.17 13.23
CA GLY A 192 13.73 -9.72 14.60
C GLY A 192 13.74 -8.18 14.70
N PRO A 193 12.58 -7.51 14.76
CA PRO A 193 12.46 -6.06 14.58
C PRO A 193 12.85 -5.23 15.81
N LYS A 194 12.97 -5.82 17.00
CA LYS A 194 13.17 -5.08 18.27
C LYS A 194 14.36 -4.12 18.27
N PRO A 195 15.54 -4.45 17.69
CA PRO A 195 16.67 -3.52 17.64
C PRO A 195 16.45 -2.27 16.76
N LEU A 196 15.41 -2.27 15.92
CA LEU A 196 15.06 -1.19 14.98
C LEU A 196 13.68 -0.58 15.29
N GLN A 197 13.13 -0.86 16.48
CA GLN A 197 11.76 -0.50 16.82
C GLN A 197 11.51 1.02 16.72
N GLU A 198 12.45 1.85 17.16
CA GLU A 198 12.28 3.30 17.15
C GLU A 198 12.23 3.83 15.72
N GLU A 199 13.16 3.39 14.87
CA GLU A 199 13.22 3.73 13.46
C GLU A 199 11.93 3.30 12.74
N ILE A 200 11.47 2.07 12.97
CA ILE A 200 10.24 1.56 12.38
C ILE A 200 9.02 2.38 12.82
N ILE A 201 8.87 2.66 14.13
CA ILE A 201 7.75 3.45 14.66
C ILE A 201 7.74 4.85 14.03
N ASN A 202 8.92 5.46 13.86
CA ASN A 202 9.03 6.77 13.23
C ASN A 202 8.49 6.74 11.79
N LEU A 203 8.85 5.75 10.98
CA LEU A 203 8.34 5.63 9.60
C LEU A 203 6.80 5.50 9.55
N TYR A 204 6.20 4.75 10.47
CA TYR A 204 4.74 4.70 10.58
C TYR A 204 4.13 6.05 10.99
N GLY A 205 4.76 6.75 11.94
CA GLY A 205 4.36 8.09 12.36
C GLY A 205 4.43 9.12 11.23
N TYR A 206 5.41 8.99 10.33
CA TYR A 206 5.58 9.87 9.17
C TYR A 206 4.66 9.54 7.99
N GLY A 207 3.99 8.40 7.97
CA GLY A 207 3.13 8.07 6.83
C GLY A 207 3.83 7.34 5.68
N VAL A 208 5.06 6.87 5.85
CA VAL A 208 5.93 6.44 4.74
C VAL A 208 6.09 4.91 4.64
N ILE A 209 5.06 4.16 5.04
CA ILE A 209 4.98 2.68 4.98
C ILE A 209 3.61 2.26 4.43
N ARG A 210 3.57 1.27 3.54
CA ARG A 210 2.32 0.63 3.12
C ARG A 210 1.78 -0.28 4.23
N ASN A 211 0.97 0.29 5.10
CA ASN A 211 0.34 -0.43 6.23
C ASN A 211 -0.57 -1.61 5.82
N GLN A 212 -0.84 -1.79 4.51
CA GLN A 212 -1.58 -2.93 3.98
C GLN A 212 -0.72 -4.19 3.83
N LEU A 213 0.57 -4.03 3.59
CA LEU A 213 1.52 -5.13 3.42
C LEU A 213 2.09 -5.57 4.78
N ILE A 214 2.38 -4.59 5.63
CA ILE A 214 2.89 -4.82 6.99
C ILE A 214 2.23 -3.81 7.92
N ASN A 215 1.51 -4.29 8.94
CA ASN A 215 0.78 -3.43 9.87
C ASN A 215 1.59 -3.18 11.14
N ILE A 216 1.55 -1.95 11.66
CA ILE A 216 2.22 -1.57 12.90
C ILE A 216 1.83 -2.43 14.11
N GLU A 217 0.59 -2.93 14.18
CA GLU A 217 0.18 -3.80 15.29
C GLU A 217 0.84 -5.18 15.22
N ASP A 218 1.08 -5.71 14.01
CA ASP A 218 1.81 -6.95 13.81
C ASP A 218 3.30 -6.77 14.18
N VAL A 219 3.90 -5.65 13.75
CA VAL A 219 5.27 -5.28 14.16
C VAL A 219 5.37 -5.18 15.69
N LYS A 220 4.45 -4.47 16.35
CA LYS A 220 4.42 -4.37 17.83
C LYS A 220 4.26 -5.74 18.50
N ALA A 221 3.48 -6.64 17.92
CA ALA A 221 3.34 -7.99 18.44
C ALA A 221 4.66 -8.76 18.32
N LEU A 222 5.36 -8.66 17.18
CA LEU A 222 6.65 -9.31 16.95
C LEU A 222 7.79 -8.73 17.81
N VAL A 223 7.79 -7.41 18.06
CA VAL A 223 8.73 -6.76 18.98
C VAL A 223 8.63 -7.32 20.41
N ARG A 224 7.44 -7.76 20.83
CA ARG A 224 7.20 -8.35 22.16
C ARG A 224 7.58 -9.83 22.23
N LYS A 225 7.70 -10.51 21.10
CA LYS A 225 8.14 -11.91 21.06
C LYS A 225 9.63 -12.01 21.34
N ASP A 226 10.05 -13.23 21.65
CA ASP A 226 11.46 -13.56 21.69
C ASP A 226 12.07 -13.39 20.28
N GLN A 227 13.16 -12.63 20.19
CA GLN A 227 13.76 -12.26 18.90
C GLN A 227 14.61 -13.38 18.32
N ASP A 228 15.07 -14.31 19.16
CA ASP A 228 15.81 -15.48 18.73
C ASP A 228 14.83 -16.53 18.20
N ASP A 229 13.66 -16.70 18.79
CA ASP A 229 12.58 -17.55 18.24
C ASP A 229 12.11 -17.10 16.84
N ILE A 230 11.96 -15.78 16.62
CA ILE A 230 11.64 -15.26 15.27
C ILE A 230 12.74 -15.63 14.29
N PHE A 231 13.99 -15.40 14.68
CA PHE A 231 15.13 -15.64 13.81
C PHE A 231 15.34 -17.13 13.54
N SER A 232 15.19 -18.01 14.53
CA SER A 232 15.31 -19.46 14.34
C SER A 232 14.27 -20.02 13.36
N LYS A 233 13.05 -19.48 13.32
CA LYS A 233 12.06 -19.85 12.28
C LYS A 233 12.50 -19.43 10.88
N LEU A 234 13.13 -18.26 10.77
CA LEU A 234 13.75 -17.86 9.52
C LEU A 234 14.89 -18.82 9.14
N GLN A 235 15.74 -19.20 10.10
CA GLN A 235 16.82 -20.18 9.86
C GLN A 235 16.26 -21.55 9.44
N GLU A 236 15.13 -22.00 9.99
CA GLU A 236 14.45 -23.24 9.57
C GLU A 236 14.00 -23.15 8.10
N ILE A 237 13.35 -22.06 7.72
CA ILE A 237 12.89 -21.83 6.33
C ILE A 237 14.07 -21.84 5.34
N TRP A 238 15.20 -21.23 5.71
CA TRP A 238 16.35 -21.04 4.80
C TRP A 238 17.44 -22.13 4.92
N GLY A 239 17.47 -22.84 6.04
CA GLY A 239 18.48 -23.86 6.35
C GLY A 239 18.28 -25.14 5.55
N ASP A 240 17.02 -25.48 5.24
CA ASP A 240 16.65 -26.67 4.47
C ASP A 240 16.60 -26.41 2.95
N ILE A 241 16.98 -25.20 2.51
CA ILE A 241 17.07 -24.90 1.08
C ILE A 241 18.31 -25.60 0.51
N ASP A 242 18.07 -26.76 -0.08
CA ASP A 242 18.97 -27.42 -1.02
C ASP A 242 18.51 -27.18 -2.47
N LEU A 243 19.41 -27.43 -3.41
CA LEU A 243 19.11 -27.29 -4.85
C LEU A 243 17.94 -28.15 -5.32
N LEU A 244 17.77 -29.32 -4.71
CA LEU A 244 16.72 -30.25 -5.05
C LEU A 244 15.36 -29.68 -4.65
N GLN A 245 15.30 -28.97 -3.51
CA GLN A 245 14.11 -28.31 -3.00
C GLN A 245 13.76 -27.11 -3.87
N ILE A 246 14.76 -26.29 -4.24
CA ILE A 246 14.57 -25.20 -5.22
C ILE A 246 13.96 -25.78 -6.51
N TRP A 247 14.53 -26.88 -7.01
CA TRP A 247 14.01 -27.53 -8.21
C TRP A 247 12.57 -28.02 -8.02
N LYS A 248 12.27 -28.71 -6.92
CA LYS A 248 10.93 -29.23 -6.63
C LYS A 248 9.90 -28.12 -6.57
N THR A 249 10.19 -27.04 -5.84
CA THR A 249 9.25 -25.93 -5.66
C THR A 249 9.05 -25.10 -6.93
N SER A 250 9.99 -25.14 -7.87
CA SER A 250 9.94 -24.32 -9.08
C SER A 250 9.51 -25.07 -10.33
N PHE A 251 9.65 -26.40 -10.38
CA PHE A 251 9.43 -27.17 -11.61
C PHE A 251 8.47 -28.36 -11.49
N ILE A 252 8.13 -28.80 -10.28
CA ILE A 252 7.12 -29.85 -10.11
C ILE A 252 5.79 -29.12 -9.98
N GLU A 253 4.95 -29.21 -11.01
CA GLU A 253 3.56 -28.77 -10.93
C GLU A 253 2.94 -29.37 -9.67
N ASP A 254 2.35 -28.52 -8.82
CA ASP A 254 1.54 -28.96 -7.68
C ASP A 254 0.53 -29.97 -8.22
N SER A 255 0.81 -31.25 -8.01
CA SER A 255 0.01 -32.34 -8.54
C SER A 255 -1.34 -32.34 -7.83
N GLU A 256 -2.31 -31.64 -8.40
CA GLU A 256 -3.78 -31.77 -8.22
C GLU A 256 -4.36 -31.69 -6.78
N GLU A 257 -3.58 -31.54 -5.71
CA GLU A 257 -4.10 -31.68 -4.33
C GLU A 257 -4.66 -30.39 -3.69
N SER A 258 -4.70 -29.24 -4.35
CA SER A 258 -5.08 -27.96 -3.70
C SER A 258 -6.20 -27.14 -4.36
N GLU A 259 -6.83 -27.59 -5.45
CA GLU A 259 -7.85 -26.80 -6.16
C GLU A 259 -9.27 -26.79 -5.53
N GLU A 260 -9.57 -27.61 -4.51
CA GLU A 260 -10.95 -27.77 -4.03
C GLU A 260 -11.53 -26.66 -3.11
N GLU A 261 -10.79 -25.59 -2.74
CA GLU A 261 -11.31 -24.60 -1.75
C GLU A 261 -11.49 -23.13 -2.22
N VAL A 262 -11.24 -22.79 -3.50
CA VAL A 262 -11.27 -21.36 -3.94
C VAL A 262 -12.53 -20.94 -4.72
N GLU A 263 -13.36 -21.87 -5.22
CA GLU A 263 -14.47 -21.53 -6.13
C GLU A 263 -15.63 -20.70 -5.51
N ASP A 264 -15.77 -20.62 -4.19
CA ASP A 264 -16.98 -20.03 -3.57
C ASP A 264 -16.95 -18.50 -3.38
N LYS A 265 -15.80 -17.83 -3.59
CA LYS A 265 -15.69 -16.35 -3.40
C LYS A 265 -15.86 -15.54 -4.69
N ASP A 266 -15.56 -16.12 -5.85
CA ASP A 266 -15.58 -15.40 -7.14
C ASP A 266 -17.00 -15.25 -7.73
N LEU A 267 -17.92 -16.16 -7.39
CA LEU A 267 -19.32 -16.11 -7.84
C LEU A 267 -20.08 -14.86 -7.35
N ASN A 268 -19.65 -14.24 -6.25
CA ASN A 268 -20.32 -13.08 -5.68
C ASN A 268 -19.85 -11.74 -6.29
N ILE A 269 -18.58 -11.66 -6.71
CA ILE A 269 -18.01 -10.47 -7.36
C ILE A 269 -18.57 -10.32 -8.78
N GLN A 270 -18.67 -11.43 -9.52
CA GLN A 270 -19.17 -11.39 -10.90
C GLN A 270 -20.63 -10.97 -10.98
N ARG A 271 -21.44 -11.39 -10.00
CA ARG A 271 -22.85 -11.00 -9.88
C ARG A 271 -23.04 -9.51 -9.58
N ILE A 272 -22.12 -8.89 -8.83
CA ILE A 272 -22.11 -7.44 -8.57
C ILE A 272 -21.68 -6.66 -9.82
N LEU A 273 -20.67 -7.15 -10.54
CA LEU A 273 -20.20 -6.53 -11.79
C LEU A 273 -21.26 -6.58 -12.90
N ASP A 274 -22.04 -7.65 -12.98
CA ASP A 274 -23.12 -7.79 -13.97
C ASP A 274 -24.32 -6.90 -13.66
N LEU A 275 -24.61 -6.65 -12.37
CA LEU A 275 -25.59 -5.64 -11.95
C LEU A 275 -25.12 -4.21 -12.27
N ALA A 276 -23.82 -3.92 -12.14
CA ALA A 276 -23.22 -2.63 -12.50
C ALA A 276 -23.16 -2.40 -14.02
N LYS A 277 -22.97 -3.45 -14.83
CA LYS A 277 -23.01 -3.37 -16.30
C LYS A 277 -24.41 -3.09 -16.84
N LYS A 278 -25.46 -3.61 -16.21
CA LYS A 278 -26.85 -3.44 -16.66
C LYS A 278 -27.40 -2.01 -16.49
N ASN A 279 -26.74 -1.13 -15.73
CA ASN A 279 -27.22 0.23 -15.42
C ASN A 279 -26.31 1.37 -15.97
N ARG A 280 -25.54 1.16 -17.04
CA ARG A 280 -24.58 2.19 -17.49
C ARG A 280 -25.22 3.38 -18.23
N VAL A 281 -25.20 4.53 -17.55
CA VAL A 281 -24.46 5.71 -18.06
C VAL A 281 -23.28 5.92 -17.10
N PHE A 282 -22.18 5.19 -17.31
CA PHE A 282 -20.90 5.53 -16.67
C PHE A 282 -20.03 6.24 -17.71
N PRO A 283 -19.49 7.44 -17.42
CA PRO A 283 -18.49 8.06 -18.27
C PRO A 283 -17.23 7.19 -18.35
N ALA A 284 -16.47 7.36 -19.44
CA ALA A 284 -15.25 6.58 -19.69
C ALA A 284 -14.29 6.60 -18.49
N LEU A 285 -13.67 5.45 -18.19
CA LEU A 285 -12.68 5.37 -17.12
C LEU A 285 -11.55 6.37 -17.38
N ILE A 286 -11.38 7.32 -16.46
CA ILE A 286 -10.26 8.25 -16.45
C ILE A 286 -8.96 7.47 -16.22
N THR A 287 -8.04 7.58 -17.16
CA THR A 287 -6.72 6.98 -17.08
C THR A 287 -5.80 7.82 -16.17
N ARG A 288 -4.76 7.20 -15.60
CA ARG A 288 -3.78 7.88 -14.71
C ARG A 288 -3.18 9.15 -15.34
N ASN A 289 -3.09 9.19 -16.67
CA ASN A 289 -2.45 10.29 -17.41
C ASN A 289 -3.43 11.33 -17.95
N ASP A 290 -4.74 11.11 -17.83
CA ASP A 290 -5.75 12.07 -18.28
C ASP A 290 -5.64 13.36 -17.47
N SER A 291 -6.03 14.49 -18.09
CA SER A 291 -6.20 15.74 -17.37
C SER A 291 -7.15 15.52 -16.21
N CYS A 292 -6.73 15.86 -15.00
CA CYS A 292 -7.49 15.42 -13.85
C CYS A 292 -8.83 16.15 -13.77
N PRO A 293 -9.89 15.45 -13.37
CA PRO A 293 -11.25 16.00 -13.39
C PRO A 293 -11.41 17.16 -12.41
N CYS A 294 -10.62 17.18 -11.32
CA CYS A 294 -9.63 18.21 -11.00
C CYS A 294 -9.79 19.67 -11.48
N LYS A 295 -9.69 19.83 -12.82
CA LYS A 295 -9.43 21.10 -13.51
C LYS A 295 -8.22 21.88 -12.94
N SER A 296 -7.35 21.26 -12.14
CA SER A 296 -6.10 21.89 -11.69
C SER A 296 -5.07 22.09 -12.80
N GLY A 297 -5.34 21.57 -13.99
CA GLY A 297 -4.38 21.51 -15.09
C GLY A 297 -3.35 20.39 -14.97
N ARG A 298 -3.36 19.61 -13.88
CA ARG A 298 -2.45 18.47 -13.67
C ARG A 298 -3.05 17.16 -14.18
N LYS A 299 -2.19 16.16 -14.44
CA LYS A 299 -2.61 14.77 -14.73
C LYS A 299 -3.27 14.14 -13.50
N TYR A 300 -4.21 13.21 -13.69
CA TYR A 300 -4.99 12.58 -12.60
C TYR A 300 -4.11 11.98 -11.51
N LYS A 301 -3.03 11.30 -11.92
CA LYS A 301 -2.02 10.75 -11.00
C LYS A 301 -1.33 11.78 -10.10
N HIS A 302 -1.26 13.06 -10.51
CA HIS A 302 -0.56 14.15 -9.80
C HIS A 302 -1.49 15.22 -9.21
N CYS A 303 -2.79 14.93 -9.08
CA CYS A 303 -3.76 15.74 -8.33
C CYS A 303 -4.57 14.82 -7.43
N CYS A 304 -5.76 14.43 -7.90
CA CYS A 304 -6.73 13.75 -7.08
C CYS A 304 -6.32 12.33 -6.72
N LEU A 305 -5.52 11.64 -7.53
CA LEU A 305 -5.09 10.29 -7.19
C LEU A 305 -4.07 10.29 -6.04
N GLU A 306 -3.13 11.24 -6.00
CA GLU A 306 -2.21 11.44 -4.88
C GLU A 306 -2.97 11.81 -3.59
N LEU A 307 -3.93 12.73 -3.67
CA LEU A 307 -4.84 13.03 -2.56
C LEU A 307 -5.61 11.78 -2.11
N PHE A 308 -6.17 11.03 -3.06
CA PHE A 308 -6.93 9.81 -2.77
C PHE A 308 -6.07 8.72 -2.15
N ASN A 309 -4.83 8.55 -2.60
CA ASN A 309 -3.88 7.60 -2.05
C ASN A 309 -3.43 8.01 -0.64
N GLY A 310 -3.26 9.31 -0.38
CA GLY A 310 -3.07 9.83 0.99
C GLY A 310 -4.26 9.57 1.92
N ILE A 311 -5.48 9.54 1.38
CA ILE A 311 -6.73 9.18 2.08
C ILE A 311 -6.88 7.65 2.23
N VAL A 312 -6.25 6.81 1.40
CA VAL A 312 -6.31 5.35 1.55
C VAL A 312 -5.50 4.86 2.78
N ASP A 313 -4.68 5.73 3.38
CA ASP A 313 -3.84 5.43 4.55
C ASP A 313 -4.55 5.64 5.91
N LEU A 314 -5.89 5.61 5.94
CA LEU A 314 -6.74 5.93 7.10
C LEU A 314 -7.00 4.77 8.07
N LYS A 315 -6.26 3.65 7.95
CA LYS A 315 -6.21 2.61 9.01
C LYS A 315 -5.40 3.05 10.25
N LYS A 316 -4.77 4.23 10.21
CA LYS A 316 -4.03 4.85 11.32
C LYS A 316 -4.92 5.53 12.38
N ILE A 317 -6.24 5.55 12.18
CA ILE A 317 -7.14 6.19 13.15
C ILE A 317 -7.51 5.21 14.25
N ASN A 318 -6.96 5.47 15.43
CA ASN A 318 -7.13 4.67 16.63
C ASN A 318 -8.62 4.56 16.99
N GLN A 319 -9.14 3.33 17.17
CA GLN A 319 -10.54 3.07 17.55
C GLN A 319 -10.86 3.42 19.01
N LYS A 320 -9.89 3.96 19.77
CA LYS A 320 -10.11 4.44 21.13
C LYS A 320 -10.12 5.96 21.17
N THR A 321 -11.29 6.47 21.55
CA THR A 321 -11.55 7.78 22.12
C THR A 321 -10.65 8.00 23.36
N ASP A 322 -9.37 8.29 23.16
CA ASP A 322 -8.48 8.80 24.22
C ASP A 322 -8.18 10.28 23.93
N TRP A 323 -9.17 11.08 24.29
CA TRP A 323 -9.31 12.52 24.11
C TRP A 323 -8.60 13.32 25.23
N LEU A 324 -7.70 12.66 25.98
CA LEU A 324 -7.43 13.00 27.40
C LEU A 324 -5.95 13.02 27.83
N THR A 325 -4.99 13.00 26.91
CA THR A 325 -3.57 12.85 27.28
C THR A 325 -2.70 13.96 26.71
N ASP A 326 -2.93 15.19 27.20
CA ASP A 326 -1.83 16.10 27.53
C ASP A 326 -2.04 16.56 28.98
N VAL A 327 -0.97 16.49 29.77
CA VAL A 327 -0.95 16.02 31.18
C VAL A 327 -1.55 16.97 32.25
N ASP A 328 -2.16 18.12 31.95
CA ASP A 328 -2.55 19.07 33.02
C ASP A 328 -4.04 19.14 33.41
N HIS A 329 -4.96 18.49 32.68
CA HIS A 329 -6.40 18.71 32.92
C HIS A 329 -7.29 17.47 32.77
N LYS A 330 -6.91 16.34 33.39
CA LYS A 330 -7.72 15.11 33.36
C LYS A 330 -9.16 15.33 33.85
N GLU A 331 -9.35 16.16 34.88
CA GLU A 331 -10.68 16.47 35.44
C GLU A 331 -11.54 17.32 34.49
N PHE A 332 -10.98 18.39 33.93
CA PHE A 332 -11.70 19.25 32.97
C PHE A 332 -12.13 18.47 31.75
N ALA A 333 -11.27 17.56 31.31
CA ALA A 333 -11.59 16.67 30.23
C ALA A 333 -12.75 15.74 30.65
N GLN A 334 -12.70 15.04 31.79
CA GLN A 334 -13.84 14.24 32.30
C GLN A 334 -15.15 15.04 32.35
N GLU A 335 -15.08 16.32 32.70
CA GLU A 335 -16.23 17.23 32.65
C GLU A 335 -16.73 17.47 31.22
N LEU A 336 -15.85 17.69 30.24
CA LEU A 336 -16.23 17.81 28.82
C LEU A 336 -16.90 16.55 28.28
N GLU A 337 -16.37 15.36 28.57
CA GLU A 337 -16.97 14.10 28.11
C GLU A 337 -18.35 13.88 28.73
N LYS A 338 -18.50 14.20 30.02
CA LYS A 338 -19.80 14.18 30.70
C LYS A 338 -20.81 15.10 30.00
N LEU A 339 -20.41 16.32 29.66
CA LEU A 339 -21.29 17.27 28.96
C LEU A 339 -21.72 16.76 27.57
N ILE A 340 -20.83 16.06 26.86
CA ILE A 340 -21.16 15.45 25.57
C ILE A 340 -22.16 14.31 25.74
N GLN A 341 -22.02 13.47 26.77
CA GLN A 341 -22.95 12.38 27.06
C GLN A 341 -24.33 12.89 27.47
N GLU A 342 -24.39 13.97 28.27
CA GLU A 342 -25.65 14.56 28.74
C GLU A 342 -26.37 15.42 27.68
N LEU A 343 -25.69 15.76 26.57
CA LEU A 343 -26.16 16.71 25.57
C LEU A 343 -27.52 16.37 24.98
N ALA A 344 -27.75 15.09 24.64
CA ALA A 344 -29.00 14.65 24.03
C ALA A 344 -30.17 14.60 25.02
N GLU A 345 -29.88 14.41 26.32
CA GLU A 345 -30.90 14.26 27.36
C GLU A 345 -31.25 15.58 28.04
N LYS A 346 -30.27 16.49 28.18
CA LYS A 346 -30.38 17.71 29.00
C LYS A 346 -29.68 18.91 28.36
N PRO A 347 -30.03 19.29 27.12
CA PRO A 347 -29.33 20.34 26.38
C PRO A 347 -29.35 21.72 27.07
N GLU A 348 -30.41 22.08 27.80
CA GLU A 348 -30.47 23.33 28.57
C GLU A 348 -29.46 23.36 29.73
N GLU A 349 -29.30 22.25 30.46
CA GLU A 349 -28.36 22.14 31.58
C GLU A 349 -26.92 22.15 31.09
N VAL A 350 -26.65 21.44 29.99
CA VAL A 350 -25.36 21.44 29.31
C VAL A 350 -25.01 22.85 28.82
N LEU A 351 -25.93 23.55 28.15
CA LEU A 351 -25.71 24.93 27.69
C LEU A 351 -25.34 25.86 28.85
N LYS A 352 -26.09 25.80 29.96
CA LYS A 352 -25.82 26.62 31.15
C LYS A 352 -24.44 26.34 31.73
N THR A 353 -24.04 25.08 31.80
CA THR A 353 -22.73 24.67 32.32
C THR A 353 -21.61 25.14 31.40
N VAL A 354 -21.75 24.91 30.09
CA VAL A 354 -20.81 25.35 29.07
C VAL A 354 -20.63 26.88 29.08
N GLU A 355 -21.70 27.66 29.27
CA GLU A 355 -21.60 29.11 29.38
C GLU A 355 -20.82 29.57 30.63
N GLN A 356 -20.90 28.83 31.73
CA GLN A 356 -20.10 29.11 32.91
C GLN A 356 -18.63 28.73 32.69
N MET A 357 -18.37 27.60 32.05
CA MET A 357 -17.01 27.17 31.72
C MET A 357 -16.35 28.11 30.71
N LEU A 358 -17.08 28.59 29.70
CA LEU A 358 -16.58 29.56 28.72
C LEU A 358 -16.20 30.91 29.32
N LYS A 359 -16.76 31.29 30.48
CA LYS A 359 -16.30 32.48 31.22
C LYS A 359 -14.92 32.28 31.83
N LYS A 360 -14.57 31.05 32.20
CA LYS A 360 -13.26 30.68 32.77
C LYS A 360 -12.25 30.38 31.67
N GLU A 361 -12.66 29.58 30.68
CA GLU A 361 -11.83 29.05 29.60
C GLU A 361 -12.35 29.49 28.22
N PRO A 362 -12.33 30.80 27.90
CA PRO A 362 -12.92 31.30 26.66
C PRO A 362 -12.21 30.81 25.40
N LYS A 363 -10.97 30.30 25.51
CA LYS A 363 -10.13 29.85 24.39
C LYS A 363 -10.24 28.34 24.13
N GLU A 364 -10.96 27.59 24.96
CA GLU A 364 -11.15 26.16 24.75
C GLU A 364 -12.10 25.93 23.57
N PRO A 365 -11.66 25.35 22.43
CA PRO A 365 -12.54 25.09 21.28
C PRO A 365 -13.68 24.10 21.61
N ARG A 366 -13.47 23.09 22.46
CA ARG A 366 -14.47 22.04 22.76
C ARG A 366 -15.73 22.59 23.42
N LEU A 367 -15.59 23.34 24.51
CA LEU A 367 -16.11 24.70 24.62
C LEU A 367 -17.30 25.10 23.74
N HIS A 368 -16.90 25.74 22.65
CA HIS A 368 -17.80 26.36 21.70
C HIS A 368 -18.51 25.31 20.84
N ALA A 369 -17.90 24.16 20.59
CA ALA A 369 -18.56 23.05 19.89
C ALA A 369 -19.74 22.48 20.68
N ILE A 370 -19.56 22.20 21.98
CA ILE A 370 -20.65 21.72 22.84
C ILE A 370 -21.76 22.78 22.91
N ARG A 371 -21.38 24.07 23.00
CA ARG A 371 -22.36 25.17 22.93
C ARG A 371 -23.18 25.17 21.64
N PHE A 372 -22.51 25.01 20.50
CA PHE A 372 -23.16 24.93 19.19
C PHE A 372 -24.16 23.77 19.13
N PHE A 373 -23.77 22.58 19.57
CA PHE A 373 -24.67 21.43 19.56
C PHE A 373 -25.83 21.61 20.53
N ALA A 374 -25.59 22.12 21.75
CA ALA A 374 -26.66 22.36 22.71
C ALA A 374 -27.69 23.36 22.19
N LEU A 375 -27.26 24.45 21.56
CA LEU A 375 -28.17 25.41 20.91
C LEU A 375 -28.96 24.77 19.76
N SER A 376 -28.36 23.82 19.04
CA SER A 376 -29.02 23.11 17.93
C SER A 376 -30.09 22.13 18.44
N GLU A 377 -29.79 21.36 19.48
CA GLU A 377 -30.75 20.46 20.15
C GLU A 377 -31.96 21.22 20.72
N LEU A 378 -31.74 22.45 21.20
CA LEU A 378 -32.81 23.35 21.67
C LEU A 378 -33.61 23.98 20.53
N GLY A 379 -33.27 23.71 19.26
CA GLY A 379 -33.89 24.33 18.09
C GLY A 379 -33.55 25.81 17.92
N ASN A 380 -32.59 26.35 18.67
CA ASN A 380 -32.15 27.75 18.56
C ASN A 380 -31.12 27.92 17.43
N MET A 381 -31.55 27.59 16.21
CA MET A 381 -30.67 27.49 15.04
C MET A 381 -29.99 28.81 14.69
N LYS A 382 -30.61 29.95 14.99
CA LYS A 382 -30.02 31.28 14.76
C LYS A 382 -28.79 31.48 15.63
N GLU A 383 -28.91 31.27 16.94
CA GLU A 383 -27.79 31.41 17.86
C GLU A 383 -26.73 30.33 17.65
N ALA A 384 -27.14 29.10 17.32
CA ALA A 384 -26.21 28.03 16.95
C ALA A 384 -25.36 28.44 15.75
N THR A 385 -25.99 28.97 14.68
CA THR A 385 -25.28 29.45 13.49
C THR A 385 -24.34 30.61 13.81
N GLU A 386 -24.79 31.59 14.60
CA GLU A 386 -23.94 32.70 15.03
C GLU A 386 -22.75 32.22 15.87
N ASN A 387 -22.96 31.21 16.73
CA ASN A 387 -21.90 30.57 17.48
C ASN A 387 -20.89 29.90 16.55
N LEU A 388 -21.36 29.07 15.61
CA LEU A 388 -20.52 28.36 14.65
C LEU A 388 -19.64 29.32 13.84
N ILE A 389 -20.21 30.41 13.30
CA ILE A 389 -19.47 31.42 12.54
C ILE A 389 -18.39 32.09 13.41
N LYS A 390 -18.72 32.45 14.65
CA LYS A 390 -17.77 33.07 15.58
C LYS A 390 -16.65 32.08 15.94
N SER A 391 -16.98 30.81 16.16
CA SER A 391 -16.05 29.75 16.50
C SER A 391 -15.11 29.43 15.35
N PHE A 392 -15.61 29.31 14.13
CA PHE A 392 -14.79 29.11 12.94
C PHE A 392 -13.78 30.27 12.75
N LYS A 393 -14.23 31.53 12.88
CA LYS A 393 -13.33 32.69 12.80
C LYS A 393 -12.25 32.69 13.88
N LYS A 394 -12.58 32.17 15.07
CA LYS A 394 -11.68 32.14 16.22
C LYS A 394 -10.72 30.94 16.18
N PHE A 395 -11.14 29.82 15.60
CA PHE A 395 -10.41 28.56 15.55
C PHE A 395 -10.40 27.99 14.12
N PRO A 396 -9.85 28.71 13.13
CA PRO A 396 -9.96 28.34 11.72
C PRO A 396 -9.27 27.02 11.38
N SER A 397 -8.26 26.61 12.15
CA SER A 397 -7.54 25.35 11.96
C SER A 397 -8.24 24.12 12.55
N GLN A 398 -9.31 24.29 13.33
CA GLN A 398 -10.01 23.17 13.96
C GLN A 398 -10.98 22.52 12.96
N ALA A 399 -10.74 21.25 12.62
CA ALA A 399 -11.51 20.49 11.64
C ALA A 399 -13.01 20.51 11.91
N LEU A 400 -13.42 20.33 13.17
CA LEU A 400 -14.82 20.35 13.59
C LEU A 400 -15.58 21.61 13.15
N PHE A 401 -15.02 22.80 13.42
CA PHE A 401 -15.68 24.06 13.05
C PHE A 401 -15.66 24.30 11.55
N ARG A 402 -14.57 23.89 10.87
CA ARG A 402 -14.48 24.01 9.42
C ARG A 402 -15.50 23.12 8.73
N ASN A 403 -15.58 21.84 9.12
CA ASN A 403 -16.54 20.89 8.59
C ASN A 403 -17.98 21.34 8.86
N SER A 404 -18.29 21.72 10.10
CA SER A 404 -19.63 22.20 10.46
C SER A 404 -20.02 23.45 9.66
N TYR A 405 -19.08 24.37 9.43
CA TYR A 405 -19.35 25.59 8.67
C TYR A 405 -19.50 25.34 7.17
N ALA A 406 -18.75 24.39 6.61
CA ALA A 406 -18.97 23.93 5.24
C ALA A 406 -20.34 23.24 5.09
N THR A 407 -20.73 22.37 6.03
CA THR A 407 -22.04 21.71 6.05
C THR A 407 -23.19 22.72 6.08
N PHE A 408 -23.06 23.81 6.84
CA PHE A 408 -24.04 24.90 6.85
C PHE A 408 -24.32 25.46 5.44
N PHE A 409 -23.28 25.67 4.63
CA PHE A 409 -23.44 26.13 3.25
C PHE A 409 -24.00 25.04 2.33
N VAL A 410 -23.54 23.80 2.49
CA VAL A 410 -24.06 22.63 1.73
C VAL A 410 -25.57 22.48 1.91
N LEU A 411 -26.07 22.54 3.15
CA LEU A 411 -27.50 22.40 3.45
C LEU A 411 -28.37 23.51 2.84
N ARG A 412 -27.76 24.65 2.48
CA ARG A 412 -28.43 25.78 1.81
C ARG A 412 -28.28 25.74 0.29
N GLY A 413 -27.60 24.74 -0.25
CA GLY A 413 -27.25 24.67 -1.67
C GLY A 413 -26.22 25.71 -2.11
N GLU A 414 -25.51 26.35 -1.17
CA GLU A 414 -24.49 27.37 -1.43
C GLU A 414 -23.12 26.72 -1.62
N TYR A 415 -23.01 25.85 -2.63
CA TYR A 415 -21.85 24.97 -2.83
C TYR A 415 -20.53 25.71 -3.10
N ASP A 416 -20.56 26.87 -3.77
CA ASP A 416 -19.38 27.72 -3.96
C ASP A 416 -18.82 28.25 -2.63
N ASN A 417 -19.71 28.67 -1.72
CA ASN A 417 -19.33 29.13 -0.38
C ASN A 417 -18.76 27.98 0.44
N ALA A 418 -19.36 26.78 0.36
CA ALA A 418 -18.85 25.58 1.01
C ALA A 418 -17.47 25.18 0.48
N GLU A 419 -17.24 25.25 -0.83
CA GLU A 419 -15.94 24.97 -1.44
C GLU A 419 -14.87 25.99 -0.97
N GLN A 420 -15.24 27.27 -0.80
CA GLN A 420 -14.35 28.31 -0.30
C GLN A 420 -13.84 28.05 1.12
N ILE A 421 -14.63 27.37 1.96
CA ILE A 421 -14.20 26.97 3.32
C ILE A 421 -13.00 26.00 3.27
N TYR A 422 -12.85 25.25 2.19
CA TYR A 422 -11.75 24.31 1.98
C TYR A 422 -10.68 24.81 0.99
N SER A 423 -10.96 25.82 0.18
CA SER A 423 -10.07 26.25 -0.93
C SER A 423 -9.01 27.28 -0.54
N SER A 424 -8.97 27.75 0.71
CA SER A 424 -8.04 28.78 1.16
C SER A 424 -6.66 28.22 1.52
N GLU A 425 -5.81 27.84 0.55
CA GLU A 425 -4.36 27.45 0.65
C GLU A 425 -3.91 26.48 1.78
N GLU A 426 -4.82 26.05 2.65
CA GLU A 426 -4.61 25.15 3.77
C GLU A 426 -5.07 23.77 3.30
N ARG A 427 -4.09 22.96 2.90
CA ARG A 427 -4.27 21.59 2.42
C ARG A 427 -5.07 20.76 3.43
N PHE A 428 -5.60 19.62 3.00
CA PHE A 428 -6.11 18.57 3.90
C PHE A 428 -5.14 18.38 5.08
N ASP A 429 -3.85 18.33 4.78
CA ASP A 429 -2.75 18.27 5.73
C ASP A 429 -2.84 19.33 6.85
N LEU A 430 -3.24 20.58 6.58
CA LEU A 430 -3.34 21.66 7.58
C LEU A 430 -4.61 21.62 8.44
N CYS A 431 -5.70 21.05 7.93
CA CYS A 431 -6.90 20.79 8.74
C CYS A 431 -6.63 19.74 9.83
N PHE A 432 -5.55 18.98 9.66
CA PHE A 432 -5.30 17.77 10.44
C PHE A 432 -3.87 17.65 10.99
N SER A 433 -2.95 18.58 10.66
CA SER A 433 -1.54 18.56 11.10
C SER A 433 -1.31 19.09 12.52
N ASN A 434 -2.21 19.95 13.03
CA ASN A 434 -2.03 20.60 14.33
C ASN A 434 -2.65 19.84 15.50
N THR A 435 -3.39 18.77 15.21
CA THR A 435 -3.83 17.81 16.21
C THR A 435 -3.03 16.55 15.98
N ASN A 436 -2.21 16.13 16.94
CA ASN A 436 -1.46 14.85 16.89
C ASN A 436 -2.35 13.59 16.71
N LYS A 437 -3.65 13.76 16.44
CA LYS A 437 -4.65 12.73 16.16
C LYS A 437 -5.62 13.27 15.09
N LEU A 438 -5.59 12.67 13.91
CA LEU A 438 -6.65 12.82 12.90
C LEU A 438 -7.87 12.02 13.38
N TYR A 439 -8.99 12.68 13.67
CA TYR A 439 -10.21 11.97 14.06
C TYR A 439 -10.94 11.42 12.83
N ARG A 440 -11.39 10.17 12.93
CA ARG A 440 -12.04 9.44 11.85
C ARG A 440 -13.33 10.11 11.44
N GLU A 441 -14.08 10.61 12.42
CA GLU A 441 -15.31 11.34 12.22
C GLU A 441 -15.06 12.64 11.47
N ASP A 442 -14.04 13.43 11.84
CA ASP A 442 -13.74 14.68 11.14
C ASP A 442 -13.32 14.46 9.69
N ALA A 443 -12.51 13.42 9.44
CA ALA A 443 -12.16 13.03 8.08
C ALA A 443 -13.40 12.55 7.30
N PHE A 444 -14.28 11.77 7.94
CA PHE A 444 -15.55 11.34 7.34
C PHE A 444 -16.43 12.54 6.95
N TYR A 445 -16.62 13.51 7.84
CA TYR A 445 -17.43 14.71 7.57
C TYR A 445 -16.81 15.59 6.48
N PHE A 446 -15.48 15.71 6.47
CA PHE A 446 -14.77 16.40 5.38
C PHE A 446 -15.09 15.77 4.02
N HIS A 447 -14.96 14.44 3.90
CA HIS A 447 -15.27 13.75 2.66
C HIS A 447 -16.76 13.82 2.31
N SER A 448 -17.64 13.71 3.30
CA SER A 448 -19.09 13.85 3.13
C SER A 448 -19.48 15.21 2.55
N ASN A 449 -18.93 16.30 3.09
CA ASN A 449 -19.15 17.65 2.55
C ASN A 449 -18.66 17.77 1.11
N TRP A 450 -17.49 17.22 0.78
CA TRP A 450 -16.98 17.23 -0.59
C TRP A 450 -17.82 16.41 -1.57
N VAL A 451 -18.45 15.32 -1.14
CA VAL A 451 -19.44 14.60 -1.95
C VAL A 451 -20.56 15.56 -2.34
N SER A 452 -21.19 16.22 -1.36
CA SER A 452 -22.32 17.11 -1.63
C SER A 452 -21.92 18.35 -2.42
N ILE A 453 -20.74 18.95 -2.16
CA ILE A 453 -20.19 20.08 -2.93
C ILE A 453 -19.95 19.68 -4.40
N HIS A 454 -19.35 18.52 -4.64
CA HIS A 454 -19.07 18.07 -6.00
C HIS A 454 -20.35 17.70 -6.75
N LEU A 455 -21.31 17.05 -6.10
CA LEU A 455 -22.63 16.80 -6.68
C LEU A 455 -23.32 18.13 -7.01
N GLY A 456 -23.36 19.08 -6.07
CA GLY A 456 -23.94 20.41 -6.30
C GLY A 456 -23.39 21.14 -7.53
N HIS A 457 -22.13 20.91 -7.88
CA HIS A 457 -21.48 21.46 -9.08
C HIS A 457 -21.54 20.54 -10.32
N GLY A 458 -22.26 19.41 -10.27
CA GLY A 458 -22.33 18.42 -11.35
C GLY A 458 -21.02 17.64 -11.58
N ARG A 459 -20.08 17.65 -10.63
CA ARG A 459 -18.76 17.00 -10.72
C ARG A 459 -18.82 15.55 -10.25
N LEU A 460 -19.60 14.71 -10.93
CA LEU A 460 -19.94 13.35 -10.52
C LEU A 460 -18.73 12.46 -10.21
N GLU A 461 -17.69 12.51 -11.05
CA GLU A 461 -16.48 11.70 -10.87
C GLU A 461 -15.75 12.06 -9.58
N ARG A 462 -15.68 13.36 -9.23
CA ARG A 462 -15.07 13.78 -7.97
C ARG A 462 -15.92 13.39 -6.77
N ALA A 463 -17.23 13.53 -6.87
CA ALA A 463 -18.13 13.06 -5.83
C ALA A 463 -17.94 11.56 -5.55
N ALA A 464 -17.79 10.73 -6.60
CA ALA A 464 -17.55 9.31 -6.47
C ALA A 464 -16.23 8.99 -5.74
N LEU A 465 -15.18 9.76 -6.00
CA LEU A 465 -13.92 9.66 -5.25
C LEU A 465 -14.15 9.93 -3.76
N HIS A 466 -14.70 11.10 -3.41
CA HIS A 466 -14.93 11.44 -2.00
C HIS A 466 -15.90 10.47 -1.31
N LEU A 467 -16.86 9.88 -2.04
CA LEU A 467 -17.76 8.86 -1.50
C LEU A 467 -17.02 7.55 -1.18
N GLY A 468 -16.06 7.14 -2.02
CA GLY A 468 -15.20 5.99 -1.77
C GLY A 468 -14.32 6.19 -0.53
N ALA A 469 -13.83 7.42 -0.31
CA ALA A 469 -13.12 7.80 0.90
C ALA A 469 -14.03 7.77 2.15
N ALA A 470 -15.19 8.40 2.07
CA ALA A 470 -16.17 8.44 3.16
C ALA A 470 -16.61 7.02 3.58
N LYS A 471 -16.77 6.10 2.63
CA LYS A 471 -17.08 4.68 2.92
C LYS A 471 -16.07 4.03 3.86
N LYS A 472 -14.78 4.26 3.62
CA LYS A 472 -13.70 3.69 4.45
C LYS A 472 -13.68 4.32 5.84
N LEU A 473 -14.09 5.59 5.93
CA LEU A 473 -14.05 6.39 7.14
C LEU A 473 -15.31 6.33 7.98
N ALA A 474 -16.44 5.87 7.45
CA ALA A 474 -17.72 5.97 8.13
C ALA A 474 -17.70 5.35 9.54
N PRO A 475 -18.24 6.06 10.55
CA PRO A 475 -18.29 5.55 11.93
C PRO A 475 -19.24 4.35 12.07
N SER A 476 -20.21 4.23 11.16
CA SER A 476 -21.14 3.11 11.05
C SER A 476 -21.55 2.89 9.59
N GLU A 477 -22.08 1.71 9.30
CA GLU A 477 -22.67 1.42 7.99
C GLU A 477 -23.87 2.34 7.70
N GLU A 478 -24.68 2.64 8.71
CA GLU A 478 -25.81 3.57 8.61
C GLU A 478 -25.39 4.98 8.20
N ALA A 479 -24.30 5.51 8.78
CA ALA A 479 -23.77 6.82 8.42
C ALA A 479 -23.34 6.86 6.95
N TYR A 480 -22.72 5.80 6.45
CA TYR A 480 -22.37 5.68 5.04
C TYR A 480 -23.61 5.56 4.15
N LEU A 481 -24.59 4.73 4.52
CA LEU A 481 -25.82 4.52 3.75
C LEU A 481 -26.62 5.81 3.62
N SER A 482 -26.71 6.61 4.69
CA SER A 482 -27.34 7.92 4.67
C SER A 482 -26.68 8.85 3.64
N LEU A 483 -25.34 8.93 3.65
CA LEU A 483 -24.58 9.72 2.68
C LEU A 483 -24.78 9.22 1.24
N ALA A 484 -24.76 7.90 1.03
CA ALA A 484 -24.96 7.30 -0.29
C ALA A 484 -26.39 7.55 -0.83
N GLN A 485 -27.39 7.52 0.05
CA GLN A 485 -28.77 7.88 -0.29
C GLN A 485 -28.88 9.37 -0.67
N GLU A 486 -28.30 10.27 0.12
CA GLU A 486 -28.25 11.70 -0.19
C GLU A 486 -27.58 11.94 -1.55
N ALA A 487 -26.44 11.30 -1.79
CA ALA A 487 -25.70 11.39 -3.05
C ALA A 487 -26.53 10.91 -4.24
N THR A 488 -27.28 9.82 -4.07
CA THR A 488 -28.18 9.27 -5.09
C THR A 488 -29.31 10.26 -5.40
N LEU A 489 -29.94 10.83 -4.37
CA LEU A 489 -31.02 11.81 -4.53
C LEU A 489 -30.54 13.10 -5.21
N LEU A 490 -29.37 13.61 -4.83
CA LEU A 490 -28.76 14.78 -5.47
C LEU A 490 -28.43 14.49 -6.95
N ASN A 491 -27.88 13.32 -7.26
CA ASN A 491 -27.60 12.92 -8.65
C ASN A 491 -28.88 12.85 -9.51
N ILE A 492 -29.98 12.30 -8.97
CA ILE A 492 -31.28 12.29 -9.63
C ILE A 492 -31.74 13.73 -9.94
N ARG A 493 -31.67 14.65 -8.97
CA ARG A 493 -32.06 16.06 -9.20
C ARG A 493 -31.21 16.77 -10.26
N ILE A 494 -29.90 16.52 -10.29
CA ILE A 494 -29.00 17.12 -11.28
C ILE A 494 -29.33 16.60 -12.69
N THR A 495 -29.54 15.29 -12.81
CA THR A 495 -29.88 14.66 -14.08
C THR A 495 -31.25 15.10 -14.60
N GLU A 496 -32.26 15.23 -13.75
CA GLU A 496 -33.56 15.78 -14.11
C GLU A 496 -33.48 17.24 -14.58
N ASN A 497 -32.73 18.09 -13.88
CA ASN A 497 -32.55 19.50 -14.27
C ASN A 497 -31.79 19.64 -15.60
N ALA A 498 -30.79 18.80 -15.84
CA ALA A 498 -30.06 18.78 -17.11
C ALA A 498 -30.89 18.26 -18.29
N TYR A 499 -31.95 17.48 -18.03
CA TYR A 499 -32.89 17.02 -19.05
C TYR A 499 -34.00 18.04 -19.36
N ILE A 500 -34.26 18.97 -18.43
CA ILE A 500 -35.32 20.00 -18.56
C ILE A 500 -34.76 21.32 -19.14
N SER A 501 -33.46 21.58 -18.97
CA SER A 501 -32.73 22.67 -19.63
C SER A 501 -32.29 22.31 -21.04
#